data_AF-A0A951EW65-F1
#
_entry.id   AF-A0A951EW65-F1
#
_cell.length_a   1.000
_cell.length_b   1.000
_cell.length_c   1.000
_cell.angle_alpha   90.00
_cell.angle_beta   90.00
_cell.angle_gamma   90.00
#
_symmetry.space_group_name_H-M   'P 1'
#
loop_
_entity.id
_entity.type
_entity.pdbx_description
1 polymer ?
#
loop_
_entity_poly.entity_id
_entity_poly.type
_entity_poly.pdbx_seq_one_letter_code
_entity_poly.pdbx_strand_id
1 'polypeptide(L)'
;RQLGMPQPAVSKHLRVLREAGFVDSRVDAQRRLYRLKPEPLREVDDWLAPFRRFWSAHIDALERHLDRMDRPRPMKKEDKKKTARQPPPQKPRT
;
A
#
# COMPACT_ATOMS: atom_id res chain seq x y z
N ARG A 1 23.91 0.94 -28.00
CA ARG A 1 24.50 1.69 -26.85
C ARG A 1 23.36 2.15 -25.97
N GLN A 2 22.92 1.39 -24.97
CA GLN A 2 21.72 1.79 -24.20
C GLN A 2 21.87 1.47 -22.71
N LEU A 3 22.79 2.19 -22.09
CA LEU A 3 22.63 2.69 -20.73
C LEU A 3 23.03 4.15 -20.90
N GLY A 4 22.18 5.13 -20.57
CA GLY A 4 22.47 6.57 -20.70
C GLY A 4 23.56 7.06 -19.72
N MET A 5 24.55 6.20 -19.45
CA MET A 5 25.55 6.31 -18.41
C MET A 5 26.94 6.06 -19.01
N PRO A 6 27.99 6.76 -18.54
CA PRO A 6 29.35 6.51 -18.96
C PRO A 6 29.78 5.05 -18.71
N GLN A 7 30.52 4.47 -19.65
CA GLN A 7 31.02 3.09 -19.56
C GLN A 7 31.81 2.78 -18.26
N PRO A 8 32.64 3.69 -17.71
CA PRO A 8 33.30 3.46 -16.42
C PRO A 8 32.31 3.27 -15.26
N ALA A 9 31.20 4.01 -15.28
CA ALA A 9 30.15 3.89 -14.28
C ALA A 9 29.40 2.57 -14.44
N VAL A 10 29.08 2.14 -15.66
CA VAL A 10 28.49 0.81 -15.91
C VAL A 10 29.37 -0.32 -15.37
N SER A 11 30.68 -0.29 -15.66
CA SER A 11 31.64 -1.28 -15.15
C SER A 11 31.71 -1.30 -13.62
N LYS A 12 31.64 -0.12 -12.97
CA LYS A 12 31.60 -0.01 -11.50
C LYS A 12 30.34 -0.65 -10.93
N HIS A 13 29.16 -0.37 -11.49
CA HIS A 13 27.90 -0.97 -11.03
C HIS A 13 27.90 -2.49 -11.22
N LEU A 14 28.36 -2.99 -12.36
CA LEU A 14 28.45 -4.44 -12.62
C LEU A 14 29.43 -5.13 -11.67
N ARG A 15 30.51 -4.46 -11.27
CA ARG A 15 31.43 -4.98 -10.26
C ARG A 15 30.75 -5.09 -8.88
N VAL A 16 30.07 -4.04 -8.45
CA VAL A 16 29.34 -4.02 -7.17
C VAL A 16 28.25 -5.09 -7.14
N LEU A 17 27.46 -5.21 -8.21
CA LEU A 17 26.41 -6.22 -8.32
C LEU A 17 26.97 -7.64 -8.28
N ARG A 18 28.15 -7.86 -8.87
CA ARG A 18 28.84 -9.16 -8.82
C ARG A 18 29.33 -9.46 -7.41
N GLU A 19 29.96 -8.49 -6.75
CA GLU A 19 30.46 -8.63 -5.38
C GLU A 19 29.32 -8.87 -4.38
N ALA A 20 28.16 -8.27 -4.60
CA ALA A 20 26.93 -8.51 -3.84
C ALA A 20 26.16 -9.77 -4.26
N GLY A 21 26.68 -10.56 -5.21
CA GLY A 21 26.10 -11.85 -5.63
C GLY A 21 24.93 -11.78 -6.61
N PHE A 22 24.43 -10.58 -6.96
CA PHE A 22 23.30 -10.39 -7.87
C PHE A 22 23.58 -10.75 -9.33
N VAL A 23 24.84 -10.74 -9.77
CA VAL A 23 25.22 -11.12 -11.14
C VAL A 23 26.41 -12.07 -11.15
N ASP A 24 26.41 -13.01 -12.09
CA ASP A 24 27.56 -13.84 -12.44
C ASP A 24 28.34 -13.18 -13.59
N SER A 25 29.65 -13.42 -13.66
CA SER A 25 30.50 -12.91 -14.74
C SER A 25 31.33 -14.04 -15.36
N ARG A 26 31.26 -14.19 -16.68
CA ARG A 26 32.07 -15.14 -17.45
C ARG A 26 32.92 -14.41 -18.47
N VAL A 27 34.15 -14.86 -18.66
CA VAL A 27 35.05 -14.35 -19.70
C VAL A 27 34.86 -15.20 -20.94
N ASP A 28 34.49 -14.56 -22.04
CA ASP A 28 34.31 -15.18 -23.36
C ASP A 28 35.25 -14.48 -24.34
N ALA A 29 36.43 -15.09 -24.54
CA ALA A 29 37.56 -14.49 -25.26
C ALA A 29 37.87 -13.06 -24.79
N GLN A 30 37.65 -12.06 -25.64
CA GLN A 30 37.89 -10.64 -25.33
C GLN A 30 36.71 -9.95 -24.61
N ARG A 31 35.60 -10.66 -24.39
CA ARG A 31 34.36 -10.11 -23.83
C ARG A 31 34.12 -10.62 -22.42
N ARG A 32 33.52 -9.79 -21.58
CA ARG A 32 33.01 -10.19 -20.27
C ARG A 32 31.48 -10.21 -20.31
N LEU A 33 30.90 -11.39 -20.21
CA LEU A 33 29.45 -11.60 -20.20
C LEU A 33 28.96 -11.60 -18.75
N TYR A 34 27.86 -10.88 -18.50
CA TYR A 34 27.22 -10.80 -17.19
C TYR A 34 25.83 -11.41 -17.26
N ARG A 35 25.45 -12.20 -16.25
CA ARG A 35 24.12 -12.80 -16.14
C ARG A 35 23.52 -12.47 -14.77
N LEU A 36 22.26 -12.03 -14.74
CA LEU A 36 21.53 -11.83 -13.49
C LEU A 36 21.26 -13.16 -12.79
N LYS A 37 21.46 -13.18 -11.47
CA LYS A 37 21.14 -14.31 -10.59
C LYS A 37 19.83 -13.98 -9.86
N PRO A 38 18.75 -14.77 -10.07
CA PRO A 38 17.47 -14.52 -9.41
C PRO A 38 17.48 -14.89 -7.91
N GLU A 39 18.43 -15.71 -7.46
CA GLU A 39 18.44 -16.25 -6.10
C GLU A 39 18.57 -15.16 -5.02
N PRO A 40 19.53 -14.21 -5.09
CA PRO A 40 19.63 -13.13 -4.10
C PRO A 40 18.41 -12.18 -4.11
N LEU A 41 17.74 -12.04 -5.26
CA LEU A 41 16.52 -11.25 -5.35
C LEU A 41 15.35 -11.92 -4.61
N ARG A 42 15.28 -13.26 -4.63
CA ARG A 42 14.28 -14.00 -3.84
C ARG A 42 14.51 -13.84 -2.35
N GLU A 43 15.76 -13.90 -1.89
CA GLU A 43 16.09 -13.66 -0.48
C GLU A 43 15.64 -12.27 -0.01
N VAL A 44 15.83 -11.24 -0.84
CA VAL A 44 15.34 -9.89 -0.56
C VAL A 44 13.81 -9.85 -0.54
N ASP A 45 13.14 -10.53 -1.47
CA ASP A 45 11.68 -10.56 -1.50
C ASP A 45 11.08 -11.28 -0.27
N ASP A 46 11.69 -12.41 0.13
CA ASP A 46 11.33 -13.16 1.33
C ASP A 46 11.54 -12.32 2.59
N TRP A 47 12.63 -11.55 2.67
CA TRP A 47 12.87 -10.60 3.75
C TRP A 47 11.86 -9.45 3.75
N LEU A 48 11.43 -8.97 2.58
CA LEU A 48 10.44 -7.90 2.44
C LEU A 48 9.01 -8.37 2.74
N ALA A 49 8.69 -9.66 2.57
CA ALA A 49 7.35 -10.20 2.77
C ALA A 49 6.69 -9.81 4.11
N PRO A 50 7.34 -9.95 5.29
CA PRO A 50 6.75 -9.51 6.56
C PRO A 50 6.53 -7.99 6.61
N PHE A 51 7.43 -7.18 6.05
CA PHE A 51 7.26 -5.73 5.97
C PHE A 51 6.06 -5.36 5.10
N ARG A 52 5.91 -5.98 3.93
CA ARG A 52 4.75 -5.74 3.06
C ARG A 52 3.43 -5.96 3.81
N ARG A 53 3.33 -7.04 4.59
CA ARG A 53 2.13 -7.35 5.41
C ARG A 53 1.87 -6.28 6.47
N PHE A 54 2.93 -5.81 7.15
CA PHE A 54 2.83 -4.75 8.13
C PHE A 54 2.35 -3.43 7.50
N TRP A 55 3.00 -3.00 6.42
CA TRP A 55 2.66 -1.75 5.73
C TRP A 55 1.25 -1.77 5.14
N SER A 56 0.79 -2.89 4.59
CA SER A 56 -0.60 -3.01 4.11
C SER A 56 -1.61 -2.67 5.19
N ALA A 57 -1.47 -3.23 6.40
CA ALA A 57 -2.40 -2.96 7.50
C ALA A 57 -2.45 -1.49 7.91
N HIS A 58 -1.30 -0.80 7.84
CA HIS A 58 -1.21 0.64 8.13
C HIS A 58 -1.87 1.49 7.06
N ILE A 59 -1.66 1.15 5.79
CA ILE A 59 -2.30 1.84 4.66
C ILE A 59 -3.81 1.62 4.68
N ASP A 60 -4.27 0.39 4.95
CA ASP A 60 -5.71 0.09 5.07
C ASP A 60 -6.34 0.87 6.25
N ALA A 61 -5.60 1.04 7.35
CA ALA A 61 -6.06 1.82 8.50
C ALA A 61 -6.17 3.32 8.17
N LEU A 62 -5.22 3.83 7.38
CA LEU A 62 -5.24 5.20 6.89
C LEU A 62 -6.43 5.42 5.95
N GLU A 63 -6.67 4.52 4.99
CA GLU A 63 -7.82 4.56 4.09
C GLU A 63 -9.14 4.63 4.87
N ARG A 64 -9.35 3.72 5.85
CA ARG A 64 -10.53 3.76 6.73
C ARG A 64 -10.65 5.03 7.56
N HIS A 65 -9.55 5.71 7.85
CA HIS A 65 -9.59 6.98 8.57
C HIS A 65 -10.02 8.12 7.63
N LEU A 66 -9.47 8.17 6.43
CA LEU A 66 -9.85 9.15 5.40
C LEU A 66 -11.33 9.01 5.02
N ASP A 67 -11.81 7.79 4.78
CA ASP A 67 -13.23 7.52 4.47
C ASP A 67 -14.19 8.01 5.56
N ARG A 68 -13.78 7.90 6.83
CA ARG A 68 -14.58 8.39 7.96
C ARG A 68 -14.63 9.91 8.01
N MET A 69 -13.57 10.59 7.59
CA MET A 69 -13.55 12.05 7.54
C MET A 69 -14.35 12.59 6.35
N ASP A 70 -14.36 11.88 5.23
CA ASP A 70 -15.06 12.31 4.00
C ASP A 70 -16.57 12.00 4.02
N ARG A 71 -17.03 11.18 4.97
CA ARG A 71 -18.45 10.83 5.07
C ARG A 71 -19.26 11.97 5.70
N PRO A 72 -20.23 12.59 4.99
CA PRO A 72 -21.08 13.61 5.58
C PRO A 72 -21.92 13.01 6.71
N ARG A 73 -21.91 13.68 7.87
CA ARG A 73 -22.63 13.27 9.07
C ARG A 73 -24.12 13.08 8.74
N PRO A 74 -24.72 11.89 8.93
CA PRO A 74 -26.15 11.75 8.73
C PRO A 74 -26.87 12.64 9.75
N MET A 75 -27.62 13.62 9.24
CA MET A 75 -28.53 14.42 10.06
C MET A 75 -29.46 13.47 10.81
N LYS A 76 -29.40 13.51 12.15
CA LYS A 76 -30.34 12.81 13.03
C LYS A 76 -31.75 13.27 12.65
N LYS A 77 -32.58 12.37 12.10
CA LYS A 77 -34.01 12.61 11.96
C LYS A 77 -34.59 12.66 13.37
N GLU A 78 -35.02 13.84 13.80
CA GLU A 78 -35.70 14.06 15.07
C GLU A 78 -36.97 13.19 15.15
N ASP A 79 -37.10 12.49 16.27
CA ASP A 79 -38.26 11.68 16.64
C ASP A 79 -39.53 12.53 16.73
N LYS A 80 -40.24 12.74 15.61
CA LYS A 80 -41.64 13.18 15.63
C LYS A 80 -42.54 12.01 16.04
N LYS A 81 -42.54 11.66 17.33
CA LYS A 81 -43.57 10.78 17.92
C LYS A 81 -43.96 11.20 19.33
N LYS A 82 -44.38 12.46 19.51
CA LYS A 82 -45.15 12.92 20.69
C LYS A 82 -46.15 14.03 20.31
N THR A 83 -47.24 13.67 19.67
CA THR A 83 -48.54 14.38 19.79
C THR A 83 -49.63 13.35 19.55
N ALA A 84 -49.91 12.60 20.61
CA ALA A 84 -51.08 11.74 20.72
C ALA A 84 -51.39 11.60 22.21
N ARG A 85 -51.70 12.72 22.88
CA ARG A 85 -52.30 12.74 24.22
C ARG A 85 -53.17 13.99 24.40
N GLN A 86 -54.44 13.86 24.06
CA GLN A 86 -55.57 14.40 24.82
C GLN A 86 -56.89 13.86 24.23
N PRO A 87 -57.67 13.05 24.97
CA PRO A 87 -59.07 12.83 24.66
C PRO A 87 -59.90 14.07 25.08
N PRO A 88 -60.99 14.40 24.38
CA PRO A 88 -61.81 15.58 24.68
C PRO A 88 -62.59 15.41 26.00
N PRO A 89 -62.82 16.48 26.79
CA PRO A 89 -63.65 16.39 27.98
C PRO A 89 -65.13 16.21 27.60
N GLN A 90 -65.75 15.13 28.09
CA GLN A 90 -67.19 14.91 28.00
C GLN A 90 -67.91 15.85 28.98
N LYS A 91 -68.91 16.60 28.51
CA LYS A 91 -69.84 17.36 29.34
C LYS A 91 -71.10 16.51 29.58
N PRO A 92 -71.60 16.33 30.81
CA PRO A 92 -72.97 15.90 31.00
C PRO A 92 -73.94 17.08 30.83
N ARG A 93 -75.03 16.80 30.10
CA ARG A 93 -76.25 17.61 30.02
C ARG A 93 -77.03 17.51 31.35
N THR A 94 -77.91 18.50 31.52
CA THR A 94 -78.87 18.79 32.62
C THR A 94 -78.27 19.29 33.92
#